data_AF-A0A6C0KEJ7-F1
#
_entry.id   AF-A0A6C0KEJ7-F1
#
_cell.length_a   1.000
_cell.length_b   1.000
_cell.length_c   1.000
_cell.angle_alpha   90.00
_cell.angle_beta   90.00
_cell.angle_gamma   90.00
#
_symmetry.space_group_name_H-M   'P 1'
#
loop_
_entity.id
_entity.type
_entity.pdbx_description
1 polymer ?
#
loop_
_entity_poly.entity_id
_entity_poly.type
_entity_poly.pdbx_seq_one_letter_code
_entity_poly.pdbx_strand_id
1 'polypeptide(L)'
;MARLPQLPMELVSNILMLRESPKHAEIINTCETKSVKLWENGKTKYTIFFNDANETHKIGAPALVCWDEEGNKVFEEWVKLGVIHRSGSNPARTYWDSNGKISHEILFNRGQLIEMKKYDHGSAKVWSSTYELWVDGIVGMDVHGPKYILENDAGESYEYPESMLEFA
;
A
#
# COMPACT_ATOMS: atom_id res chain seq x y z
N MET A 1 12.71 0.34 -30.04
CA MET A 1 11.32 0.34 -29.54
C MET A 1 10.67 -0.97 -29.91
N ALA A 2 10.39 -1.85 -28.95
CA ALA A 2 9.78 -3.15 -29.24
C ALA A 2 8.32 -2.92 -29.67
N ARG A 3 7.98 -3.32 -30.89
CA ARG A 3 6.59 -3.33 -31.37
C ARG A 3 5.85 -4.40 -30.57
N LEU A 4 4.85 -4.00 -29.79
CA LEU A 4 3.95 -4.94 -29.15
C LEU A 4 3.32 -5.85 -30.23
N PRO A 5 3.25 -7.16 -30.02
CA PRO A 5 2.63 -8.06 -30.98
C PRO A 5 1.16 -7.67 -31.19
N GLN A 6 0.72 -7.60 -32.44
CA GLN A 6 -0.70 -7.40 -32.75
C GLN A 6 -1.46 -8.64 -32.28
N LEU A 7 -2.29 -8.46 -31.25
CA LEU A 7 -3.18 -9.51 -30.79
C LEU A 7 -4.21 -9.82 -31.88
N PRO A 8 -4.55 -11.10 -32.11
CA PRO A 8 -5.62 -11.47 -33.03
C PRO A 8 -6.92 -10.73 -32.68
N MET A 9 -7.66 -10.28 -33.69
CA MET A 9 -8.89 -9.49 -33.50
C MET A 9 -9.93 -10.21 -32.63
N GLU A 10 -10.02 -11.54 -32.75
CA GLU A 10 -10.80 -12.42 -31.88
C GLU A 10 -10.42 -12.32 -30.40
N LEU A 11 -9.12 -12.23 -30.09
CA LEU A 11 -8.64 -12.10 -28.71
C LEU A 11 -8.93 -10.70 -28.15
N VAL A 12 -8.79 -9.66 -28.98
CA VAL A 12 -9.17 -8.29 -28.62
C VAL A 12 -10.68 -8.21 -28.34
N SER A 13 -11.49 -8.80 -29.22
CA SER A 13 -12.94 -8.89 -29.05
C SER A 13 -13.33 -9.63 -27.78
N ASN A 14 -12.69 -10.78 -27.49
CA ASN A 14 -12.93 -11.54 -26.26
C ASN A 14 -12.53 -10.76 -25.00
N ILE A 15 -11.42 -10.01 -25.02
CA ILE A 15 -11.01 -9.14 -23.90
C ILE A 15 -12.02 -8.01 -23.68
N LEU A 16 -12.50 -7.39 -24.76
CA LEU A 16 -13.54 -6.34 -24.70
C LEU A 16 -14.87 -6.91 -24.17
N MET A 17 -15.31 -8.06 -24.68
CA MET A 17 -16.52 -8.76 -24.24
C MET A 17 -16.41 -9.25 -22.79
N LEU A 18 -15.22 -9.65 -22.33
CA LEU A 18 -14.98 -9.99 -20.92
C LEU A 18 -15.06 -8.72 -20.06
N ARG A 19 -14.44 -7.61 -20.47
CA ARG A 19 -14.52 -6.33 -19.75
C ARG A 19 -15.95 -5.78 -19.67
N GLU A 20 -16.72 -5.93 -20.74
CA GLU A 20 -18.12 -5.51 -20.85
C GLU A 20 -19.11 -6.56 -20.36
N SER A 21 -18.63 -7.76 -19.96
CA SER A 21 -19.47 -8.82 -19.42
C SER A 21 -20.16 -8.34 -18.14
N PRO A 22 -21.47 -8.57 -17.97
CA PRO A 22 -22.19 -8.22 -16.74
C PRO A 22 -21.51 -8.73 -15.47
N LYS A 23 -20.83 -9.88 -15.51
CA LYS A 23 -20.07 -10.42 -14.37
C LYS A 23 -18.79 -9.63 -14.06
N HIS A 24 -18.09 -9.11 -15.07
CA HIS A 24 -16.92 -8.25 -14.84
C HIS A 24 -17.35 -6.82 -14.50
N ALA A 25 -18.42 -6.34 -15.11
CA ALA A 25 -19.05 -5.08 -14.76
C ALA A 25 -19.58 -5.11 -13.32
N GLU A 26 -20.21 -6.19 -12.86
CA GLU A 26 -20.61 -6.39 -11.44
C GLU A 26 -19.41 -6.40 -10.50
N ILE A 27 -18.30 -7.03 -10.88
CA ILE A 27 -17.05 -7.04 -10.11
C ILE A 27 -16.41 -5.65 -10.07
N ILE A 28 -16.54 -4.85 -11.13
CA ILE A 28 -16.03 -3.47 -11.21
C ILE A 28 -16.98 -2.46 -10.54
N ASN A 29 -18.30 -2.74 -10.53
CA ASN A 29 -19.37 -1.89 -9.97
C ASN A 29 -19.83 -2.31 -8.57
N THR A 30 -19.27 -3.36 -7.95
CA THR A 30 -19.55 -3.67 -6.54
C THR A 30 -19.36 -2.41 -5.72
N CYS A 31 -20.40 -1.93 -5.06
CA CYS A 31 -20.47 -0.54 -4.60
C CYS A 31 -19.24 -0.22 -3.74
N GLU A 32 -18.44 0.76 -4.19
CA GLU A 32 -17.23 1.15 -3.49
C GLU A 32 -17.54 2.34 -2.58
N THR A 33 -18.08 2.05 -1.39
CA THR A 33 -18.28 3.10 -0.39
C THR A 33 -16.91 3.64 0.00
N LYS A 34 -16.66 4.91 -0.33
CA LYS A 34 -15.42 5.60 0.03
C LYS A 34 -15.57 6.23 1.41
N SER A 35 -14.74 5.80 2.35
CA SER A 35 -14.55 6.50 3.62
C SER A 35 -13.29 7.36 3.56
N VAL A 36 -13.39 8.58 4.08
CA VAL A 36 -12.29 9.54 4.11
C VAL A 36 -12.12 10.03 5.54
N LYS A 37 -10.90 9.93 6.05
CA LYS A 37 -10.50 10.57 7.31
C LYS A 37 -9.63 11.76 7.00
N LEU A 38 -9.84 12.84 7.73
CA LEU A 38 -9.06 14.07 7.63
C LEU A 38 -8.17 14.24 8.86
N TRP A 39 -7.06 14.94 8.69
CA TRP A 39 -6.29 15.59 9.74
C TRP A 39 -7.08 16.76 10.34
N GLU A 40 -6.63 17.27 11.48
CA GLU A 40 -7.22 18.48 12.09
C GLU A 40 -7.12 19.70 11.16
N ASN A 41 -6.05 19.77 10.37
CA ASN A 41 -5.85 20.80 9.36
C ASN A 41 -6.76 20.66 8.11
N GLY A 42 -7.64 19.64 8.08
CA GLY A 42 -8.59 19.40 7.00
C GLY A 42 -8.03 18.67 5.78
N LYS A 43 -6.73 18.39 5.73
CA LYS A 43 -6.14 17.56 4.66
C LYS A 43 -6.52 16.10 4.82
N THR A 44 -6.51 15.36 3.71
CA THR A 44 -6.82 13.93 3.72
C THR A 44 -5.74 13.16 4.45
N LYS A 45 -6.14 12.36 5.44
CA LYS A 45 -5.27 11.47 6.21
C LYS A 45 -5.25 10.07 5.62
N TYR A 46 -6.43 9.52 5.36
CA TYR A 46 -6.56 8.30 4.57
C TYR A 46 -7.86 8.24 3.79
N THR A 47 -7.84 7.47 2.72
CA THR A 47 -9.03 7.04 1.99
C THR A 47 -9.05 5.52 1.95
N ILE A 48 -10.21 4.95 2.26
CA ILE A 48 -10.44 3.51 2.18
C ILE A 48 -11.74 3.23 1.43
N PHE A 49 -11.74 2.19 0.62
CA PHE A 49 -12.90 1.74 -0.16
C PHE A 49 -13.39 0.40 0.36
N PHE A 50 -14.72 0.27 0.51
CA PHE A 50 -15.37 -0.95 0.96
C PHE A 50 -16.38 -1.43 -0.10
N ASN A 51 -16.56 -2.75 -0.21
CA ASN A 51 -17.67 -3.34 -0.95
C ASN A 51 -18.97 -3.33 -0.13
N ASP A 52 -20.06 -3.84 -0.72
CA ASP A 52 -21.38 -4.00 -0.06
C ASP A 52 -21.35 -4.92 1.18
N ALA A 53 -20.36 -5.80 1.28
CA ALA A 53 -20.13 -6.66 2.44
C ALA A 53 -19.28 -5.98 3.53
N ASN A 54 -18.96 -4.69 3.37
CA ASN A 54 -18.11 -3.90 4.26
C ASN A 54 -16.66 -4.44 4.38
N GLU A 55 -16.19 -5.13 3.34
CA GLU A 55 -14.80 -5.58 3.20
C GLU A 55 -14.00 -4.57 2.39
N THR A 56 -12.73 -4.33 2.78
CA THR A 56 -11.84 -3.46 2.00
C THR A 56 -11.70 -3.97 0.56
N HIS A 57 -12.03 -3.13 -0.41
CA HIS A 57 -12.12 -3.53 -1.81
C HIS A 57 -12.00 -2.33 -2.74
N LYS A 58 -11.12 -2.42 -3.75
CA LYS A 58 -11.09 -1.51 -4.90
C LYS A 58 -10.52 -2.23 -6.12
N ILE A 59 -11.13 -2.02 -7.28
CA ILE A 59 -10.55 -2.47 -8.56
C ILE A 59 -9.98 -1.30 -9.35
N GLY A 60 -8.83 -1.51 -9.97
CA GLY A 60 -8.16 -0.54 -10.83
C GLY A 60 -7.38 0.55 -10.09
N ALA A 61 -7.47 0.61 -8.77
CA ALA A 61 -6.74 1.54 -7.91
C ALA A 61 -6.49 0.90 -6.53
N PRO A 62 -5.59 1.47 -5.69
CA PRO A 62 -5.43 1.03 -4.31
C PRO A 62 -6.74 1.17 -3.53
N ALA A 63 -7.00 0.20 -2.64
CA ALA A 63 -8.17 0.22 -1.76
C ALA A 63 -7.96 1.05 -0.50
N LEU A 64 -6.70 1.22 -0.08
CA LEU A 64 -6.29 2.09 1.01
C LEU A 64 -5.12 2.97 0.55
N VAL A 65 -5.20 4.26 0.83
CA VAL A 65 -4.11 5.22 0.64
C VAL A 65 -4.03 6.12 1.86
N CYS A 66 -2.82 6.36 2.35
CA CYS A 66 -2.55 7.25 3.47
C CYS A 66 -1.61 8.38 3.07
N TRP A 67 -1.79 9.53 3.73
CA TRP A 67 -0.94 10.70 3.59
C TRP A 67 -0.56 11.24 4.96
N ASP A 68 0.62 11.86 5.04
CA ASP A 68 1.03 12.62 6.22
C ASP A 68 0.22 13.93 6.36
N GLU A 69 0.47 14.66 7.45
CA GLU A 69 -0.23 15.92 7.73
C GLU A 69 0.06 17.02 6.69
N GLU A 70 1.17 16.92 5.96
CA GLU A 70 1.52 17.84 4.89
C GLU A 70 0.83 17.48 3.56
N GLY A 71 0.32 16.26 3.43
CA GLY A 71 -0.32 15.73 2.23
C GLY A 71 0.62 14.91 1.35
N ASN A 72 1.81 14.56 1.83
CA ASN A 72 2.71 13.64 1.16
C ASN A 72 2.20 12.22 1.32
N LYS A 73 2.23 11.45 0.23
CA LYS A 73 1.79 10.05 0.26
C LYS A 73 2.79 9.22 1.03
N VAL A 74 2.31 8.40 1.97
CA VAL A 74 3.17 7.56 2.83
C VAL A 74 2.94 6.07 2.63
N PHE A 75 1.74 5.68 2.19
CA PHE A 75 1.35 4.29 2.05
C PHE A 75 0.24 4.09 1.02
N GLU A 76 0.26 2.94 0.34
CA GLU A 76 -0.87 2.42 -0.42
C GLU A 76 -0.97 0.90 -0.28
N GLU A 77 -2.21 0.39 -0.35
CA GLU A 77 -2.50 -1.03 -0.35
C GLU A 77 -3.57 -1.40 -1.37
N TRP A 78 -3.30 -2.46 -2.12
CA TRP A 78 -4.20 -3.07 -3.08
C TRP A 78 -4.92 -4.24 -2.43
N VAL A 79 -6.24 -4.13 -2.29
CA VAL A 79 -7.08 -5.14 -1.63
C VAL A 79 -8.28 -5.46 -2.51
N LYS A 80 -8.56 -6.75 -2.67
CA LYS A 80 -9.73 -7.26 -3.37
C LYS A 80 -10.48 -8.22 -2.46
N LEU A 81 -11.70 -7.85 -2.09
CA LEU A 81 -12.61 -8.68 -1.27
C LEU A 81 -11.95 -9.04 0.08
N GLY A 82 -11.42 -8.03 0.77
CA GLY A 82 -10.72 -8.21 2.04
C GLY A 82 -9.33 -8.86 1.95
N VAL A 83 -8.91 -9.34 0.77
CA VAL A 83 -7.62 -10.00 0.59
C VAL A 83 -6.64 -9.08 -0.12
N ILE A 84 -5.44 -8.92 0.45
CA ILE A 84 -4.35 -8.16 -0.16
C ILE A 84 -3.97 -8.81 -1.49
N HIS A 85 -4.12 -8.05 -2.56
CA HIS A 85 -3.98 -8.54 -3.93
C HIS A 85 -3.77 -7.41 -4.92
N ARG A 86 -2.74 -7.53 -5.74
CA ARG A 86 -2.54 -6.73 -6.95
C ARG A 86 -2.28 -7.64 -8.14
N SER A 87 -2.96 -7.40 -9.25
CA SER A 87 -2.77 -8.17 -10.47
C SER A 87 -1.37 -7.94 -11.06
N GLY A 88 -0.77 -9.02 -11.58
CA GLY A 88 0.56 -9.00 -12.20
C GLY A 88 1.69 -9.14 -11.19
N SER A 89 2.89 -8.69 -11.58
CA SER A 89 4.11 -8.76 -10.75
C SER A 89 4.36 -7.47 -9.95
N ASN A 90 3.32 -6.65 -9.75
CA ASN A 90 3.42 -5.38 -9.05
C ASN A 90 3.18 -5.56 -7.54
N PRO A 91 3.83 -4.75 -6.69
CA PRO A 91 3.65 -4.85 -5.24
C PRO A 91 2.25 -4.45 -4.82
N ALA A 92 1.64 -5.21 -3.91
CA ALA A 92 0.33 -4.90 -3.37
C ALA A 92 0.40 -3.90 -2.21
N ARG A 93 1.56 -3.75 -1.56
CA ARG A 93 1.84 -2.65 -0.63
C ARG A 93 3.06 -1.86 -1.08
N THR A 94 2.96 -0.54 -0.98
CA THR A 94 4.10 0.35 -1.21
C THR A 94 4.14 1.38 -0.10
N TYR A 95 5.35 1.65 0.40
CA TYR A 95 5.64 2.68 1.38
C TYR A 95 6.59 3.70 0.77
N TRP A 96 6.38 4.97 1.12
CA TRP A 96 7.25 6.06 0.73
C TRP A 96 8.03 6.57 1.95
N ASP A 97 9.27 6.98 1.74
CA ASP A 97 10.07 7.68 2.73
C ASP A 97 9.71 9.18 2.80
N SER A 98 10.29 9.88 3.77
CA SER A 98 10.13 11.33 3.95
C SER A 98 10.63 12.17 2.78
N ASN A 99 11.41 11.61 1.85
CA ASN A 99 11.84 12.27 0.62
C ASN A 99 10.91 11.97 -0.56
N GLY A 100 9.81 11.23 -0.34
CA GLY A 100 8.86 10.83 -1.37
C GLY A 100 9.37 9.71 -2.30
N LYS A 101 10.44 9.00 -1.93
CA LYS A 101 10.94 7.83 -2.66
C LYS A 101 10.33 6.55 -2.09
N ILE A 102 10.20 5.53 -2.91
CA ILE A 102 9.72 4.22 -2.45
C ILE A 102 10.76 3.63 -1.51
N SER A 103 10.38 3.38 -0.26
CA SER A 103 11.23 2.72 0.75
C SER A 103 10.98 1.21 0.81
N HIS A 104 9.74 0.79 0.59
CA HIS A 104 9.35 -0.62 0.64
C HIS A 104 8.32 -0.97 -0.43
N GLU A 105 8.50 -2.13 -1.04
CA GLU A 105 7.53 -2.78 -1.93
C GLU A 105 7.31 -4.21 -1.46
N ILE A 106 6.04 -4.60 -1.30
CA ILE A 106 5.70 -5.95 -0.82
C ILE A 106 4.75 -6.61 -1.82
N LEU A 107 5.17 -7.76 -2.33
CA LEU A 107 4.40 -8.60 -3.23
C LEU A 107 3.61 -9.62 -2.40
N PHE A 108 2.35 -9.77 -2.77
CA PHE A 108 1.44 -10.75 -2.17
C PHE A 108 0.85 -11.65 -3.25
N ASN A 109 0.67 -12.93 -2.91
CA ASN A 109 -0.09 -13.87 -3.71
C ASN A 109 -1.14 -14.54 -2.82
N ARG A 110 -2.42 -14.38 -3.18
CA ARG A 110 -3.56 -14.88 -2.39
C ARG A 110 -3.47 -14.49 -0.90
N GLY A 111 -3.11 -13.24 -0.62
CA GLY A 111 -2.95 -12.71 0.73
C GLY A 111 -1.69 -13.14 1.47
N GLN A 112 -0.85 -14.00 0.89
CA GLN A 112 0.43 -14.40 1.48
C GLN A 112 1.57 -13.54 0.96
N LEU A 113 2.44 -13.08 1.86
CA LEU A 113 3.66 -12.36 1.50
C LEU A 113 4.57 -13.28 0.68
N ILE A 114 5.01 -12.79 -0.47
CA ILE A 114 5.93 -13.51 -1.37
C ILE A 114 7.32 -12.89 -1.32
N GLU A 115 7.39 -11.58 -1.44
CA GLU A 115 8.65 -10.85 -1.52
C GLU A 115 8.48 -9.48 -0.87
N MET A 116 9.50 -9.04 -0.15
CA MET A 116 9.63 -7.68 0.32
C MET A 116 10.94 -7.11 -0.21
N LYS A 117 10.87 -5.98 -0.90
CA LYS A 117 12.02 -5.19 -1.32
C LYS A 117 12.11 -3.97 -0.43
N LYS A 118 13.32 -3.73 0.08
CA LYS A 118 13.67 -2.56 0.88
C LYS A 118 14.64 -1.70 0.09
N TYR A 119 14.45 -0.40 0.16
CA TYR A 119 15.27 0.59 -0.51
C TYR A 119 15.78 1.56 0.55
N ASP A 120 17.09 1.58 0.72
CA ASP A 120 17.77 2.53 1.60
C ASP A 120 18.04 3.83 0.84
N HIS A 121 17.67 4.95 1.46
CA HIS A 121 17.86 6.30 0.94
C HIS A 121 18.68 7.17 1.91
N GLY A 122 19.50 6.54 2.76
CA GLY A 122 20.36 7.20 3.74
C GLY A 122 19.55 7.79 4.89
N SER A 123 19.63 9.11 5.09
CA SER A 123 18.96 9.82 6.18
C SER A 123 17.44 9.97 6.01
N ALA A 124 16.82 9.19 5.12
CA ALA A 124 15.40 9.26 4.86
C ALA A 124 14.60 8.53 5.95
N LYS A 125 13.68 9.25 6.59
CA LYS A 125 12.76 8.71 7.60
C LYS A 125 11.68 7.81 6.99
N VAL A 126 11.19 6.86 7.78
CA VAL A 126 10.06 5.97 7.43
C VAL A 126 8.80 6.44 8.17
N TRP A 127 7.64 6.24 7.55
CA TRP A 127 6.36 6.60 8.14
C TRP A 127 5.92 5.58 9.21
N SER A 128 5.63 6.04 10.42
CA SER A 128 4.94 5.25 11.44
C SER A 128 3.43 5.49 11.35
N SER A 129 2.66 4.46 10.99
CA SER A 129 1.18 4.57 11.02
C SER A 129 0.61 4.59 12.43
N THR A 130 1.35 4.10 13.42
CA THR A 130 0.92 4.08 14.83
C THR A 130 0.99 5.46 15.45
N TYR A 131 2.11 6.15 15.22
CA TYR A 131 2.38 7.48 15.78
C TYR A 131 2.09 8.59 14.80
N GLU A 132 1.80 8.26 13.55
CA GLU A 132 1.37 9.21 12.53
C GLU A 132 2.42 10.30 12.25
N LEU A 133 3.69 9.88 12.25
CA LEU A 133 4.85 10.76 12.06
C LEU A 133 6.01 10.02 11.40
N TRP A 134 6.95 10.81 10.86
CA TRP A 134 8.19 10.32 10.27
C TRP A 134 9.22 10.00 11.37
N VAL A 135 9.70 8.75 11.41
CA VAL A 135 10.73 8.28 12.36
C VAL A 135 12.02 7.87 11.65
N ASP A 136 13.14 8.00 12.35
CA ASP A 136 14.40 7.40 11.92
C ASP A 136 14.30 5.87 12.08
N GLY A 137 14.59 5.08 11.03
CA GLY A 137 14.55 3.61 11.07
C GLY A 137 13.28 2.90 10.54
N ILE A 138 13.27 1.57 10.55
CA ILE A 138 12.18 0.72 10.01
C ILE A 138 11.20 0.35 11.13
N VAL A 139 9.93 0.77 11.01
CA VAL A 139 8.81 0.21 11.78
C VAL A 139 8.22 -0.95 10.98
N GLY A 140 8.57 -2.18 11.36
CA GLY A 140 7.91 -3.37 10.86
C GLY A 140 6.86 -3.83 11.87
N MET A 141 5.60 -3.93 11.47
CA MET A 141 4.66 -4.82 12.17
C MET A 141 4.90 -6.24 11.64
N ASP A 142 5.33 -7.16 12.50
CA ASP A 142 5.23 -8.60 12.20
C ASP A 142 3.98 -9.19 12.88
N VAL A 143 3.70 -10.47 12.63
CA VAL A 143 2.55 -11.19 13.21
C VAL A 143 2.61 -11.32 14.75
N HIS A 144 3.68 -10.87 15.38
CA HIS A 144 3.94 -10.87 16.82
C HIS A 144 3.92 -9.45 17.45
N GLY A 145 3.78 -8.37 16.66
CA GLY A 145 3.65 -6.99 17.16
C GLY A 145 4.55 -5.97 16.43
N PRO A 146 4.52 -4.69 16.85
CA PRO A 146 5.43 -3.67 16.33
C PRO A 146 6.86 -3.95 16.78
N LYS A 147 7.80 -4.00 15.84
CA LYS A 147 9.24 -3.94 16.12
C LYS A 147 9.79 -2.61 15.64
N TYR A 148 10.47 -1.91 16.55
CA TYR A 148 11.10 -0.63 16.29
C TYR A 148 12.56 -0.91 15.99
N ILE A 149 13.01 -0.76 14.75
CA ILE A 149 14.41 -0.95 14.39
C ILE A 149 15.01 0.40 14.08
N LEU A 150 15.91 0.86 14.95
CA LEU A 150 16.69 2.07 14.72
C LEU A 150 17.99 1.68 14.00
N GLU A 151 18.35 2.45 12.98
CA GLU A 151 19.64 2.33 12.30
C GLU A 151 20.48 3.54 12.67
N ASN A 152 21.69 3.34 13.17
CA ASN A 152 22.60 4.44 13.47
C ASN A 152 23.34 4.93 12.20
N ASP A 153 24.02 6.08 12.31
CA ASP A 153 24.81 6.66 11.20
C ASP A 153 25.95 5.75 10.70
N ALA A 154 26.24 4.64 11.39
CA ALA A 154 27.20 3.63 10.98
C ALA A 154 26.57 2.44 10.23
N GLY A 155 25.25 2.45 10.01
CA GLY A 155 24.51 1.38 9.35
C GLY A 155 24.22 0.18 10.25
N GLU A 156 24.33 0.33 11.57
CA GLU A 156 24.02 -0.72 12.52
C GLU A 156 22.55 -0.63 12.95
N SER A 157 21.80 -1.71 12.77
CA SER A 157 20.40 -1.81 13.18
C SER A 157 20.26 -2.39 14.59
N TYR A 158 19.43 -1.77 15.44
CA TYR A 158 19.09 -2.24 16.79
C TYR A 158 17.59 -2.20 17.04
N GLU A 159 17.08 -3.24 17.71
CA GLU A 159 15.68 -3.29 18.14
C GLU A 159 15.48 -2.40 19.37
N TYR A 160 14.62 -1.40 19.24
CA TYR A 160 14.28 -0.44 20.28
C TYR A 160 13.07 -0.94 21.07
N PRO A 161 13.20 -1.18 22.40
CA PRO A 161 12.10 -1.67 23.21
C PRO A 161 10.97 -0.64 23.30
N GLU A 162 9.72 -1.09 23.21
CA GLU A 162 8.54 -0.22 23.36
C GLU A 162 8.55 0.57 24.67
N SER A 163 9.05 -0.03 25.76
CA SER A 163 9.17 0.62 27.08
C SER A 163 10.12 1.83 27.12
N MET A 164 10.95 2.01 26.09
CA MET A 164 11.88 3.14 25.98
C MET A 164 11.27 4.31 25.18
N LEU A 165 10.08 4.13 24.57
CA LEU A 165 9.36 5.16 23.81
C LEU A 165 8.53 6.10 24.70
N GLU A 166 8.32 5.78 25.98
CA GLU A 166 7.45 6.54 26.89
C GLU A 166 8.06 7.86 27.44
N PHE A 167 9.24 8.27 26.98
CA PHE A 167 9.94 9.48 27.48
C PHE A 167 10.38 10.45 26.38
N ALA A 168 9.49 10.79 25.45
CA ALA A 168 9.65 11.92 24.53
C ALA A 168 8.56 12.98 24.75
#